data_AF-N6Z4S9-F1
#
_entry.id   AF-N6Z4S9-F1
#
_cell.length_a   1.000
_cell.length_b   1.000
_cell.length_c   1.000
_cell.angle_alpha   90.00
_cell.angle_beta   90.00
_cell.angle_gamma   90.00
#
_symmetry.space_group_name_H-M   'P 1'
#
loop_
_entity.id
_entity.type
_entity.pdbx_description
1 polymer ?
#
loop_
_entity_poly.entity_id
_entity_poly.type
_entity_poly.pdbx_seq_one_letter_code
_entity_poly.pdbx_strand_id
1 'polypeptide(L)'
;MRAMQTTHPRHFAIVPAAGSGSRMAATRPKQYLSLLGRPLIHHALSVLCAAPAVDAVFVVLSVDDTEWATHDWSALGPKLRPLFCGGATRADSVLGGLRAIAGEAAAGDW
;
A
#
# COMPACT_ATOMS: atom_id res chain seq x y z
N MET A 1 -24.54 -34.29 -3.52
CA MET A 1 -24.66 -32.94 -4.15
C MET A 1 -23.59 -32.06 -3.53
N ARG A 2 -22.60 -31.60 -4.32
CA ARG A 2 -21.52 -30.72 -3.84
C ARG A 2 -22.05 -29.29 -3.96
N ALA A 3 -22.21 -28.58 -2.85
CA ALA A 3 -22.56 -27.17 -2.88
C ALA A 3 -21.48 -26.41 -3.67
N MET A 4 -21.87 -25.66 -4.69
CA MET A 4 -20.99 -24.69 -5.33
C MET A 4 -20.69 -23.61 -4.30
N GLN A 5 -19.50 -23.65 -3.70
CA GLN A 5 -18.99 -22.52 -2.92
C GLN A 5 -18.80 -21.35 -3.87
N THR A 6 -19.59 -20.30 -3.70
CA THR A 6 -19.37 -19.02 -4.35
C THR A 6 -18.14 -18.39 -3.71
N THR A 7 -16.97 -18.57 -4.33
CA THR A 7 -15.77 -17.83 -3.92
C THR A 7 -15.95 -16.39 -4.35
N HIS A 8 -16.09 -15.47 -3.39
CA HIS A 8 -16.03 -14.04 -3.69
C HIS A 8 -14.61 -13.68 -4.15
N PRO A 9 -14.46 -12.87 -5.21
CA PRO A 9 -13.16 -12.36 -5.61
C PRO A 9 -12.56 -11.55 -4.46
N ARG A 10 -11.27 -11.74 -4.20
CA ARG A 10 -10.52 -10.88 -3.28
C ARG A 10 -10.13 -9.60 -3.98
N HIS A 11 -10.04 -8.51 -3.24
CA HIS A 11 -9.56 -7.23 -3.77
C HIS A 11 -8.35 -6.73 -3.00
N PHE A 12 -7.33 -6.30 -3.74
CA PHE A 12 -6.09 -5.79 -3.19
C PHE A 12 -5.90 -4.33 -3.59
N ALA A 13 -5.46 -3.51 -2.63
CA ALA A 13 -5.06 -2.13 -2.92
C ALA A 13 -3.54 -2.04 -3.06
N ILE A 14 -3.06 -1.41 -4.14
CA ILE A 14 -1.64 -1.05 -4.33
C ILE A 14 -1.52 0.46 -4.19
N VAL A 15 -0.76 0.92 -3.20
CA VAL A 15 -0.52 2.33 -2.92
C VAL A 15 0.92 2.69 -3.28
N PRO A 16 1.18 3.28 -4.47
CA PRO A 16 2.53 3.71 -4.84
C PRO A 16 2.94 4.94 -4.03
N ALA A 17 3.92 4.77 -3.16
CA ALA A 17 4.43 5.75 -2.20
C ALA A 17 5.96 5.88 -2.22
N ALA A 18 6.63 5.42 -3.27
CA ALA A 18 8.10 5.48 -3.40
C ALA A 18 8.65 6.84 -3.86
N GLY A 19 7.78 7.80 -4.19
CA GLY A 19 8.19 9.10 -4.72
C GLY A 19 8.74 10.04 -3.64
N SER A 20 9.67 10.93 -4.03
CA SER A 20 10.24 11.97 -3.17
C SER A 20 9.30 13.16 -2.93
N GLY A 21 8.29 13.35 -3.77
CA GLY A 21 7.36 14.48 -3.63
C GLY A 21 7.99 15.85 -3.89
N SER A 22 8.99 15.95 -4.77
CA SER A 22 9.81 17.16 -5.04
C SER A 22 9.04 18.48 -5.21
N ARG A 23 7.81 18.44 -5.73
CA ARG A 23 6.94 19.64 -5.88
C ARG A 23 6.44 20.24 -4.56
N MET A 24 6.47 19.48 -3.47
CA MET A 24 6.03 19.97 -2.15
C MET A 24 7.10 20.80 -1.44
N ALA A 25 8.28 21.01 -2.05
CA ALA A 25 9.39 21.81 -1.50
C ALA A 25 9.73 21.45 -0.04
N ALA A 26 9.51 20.20 0.35
CA ALA A 26 9.77 19.69 1.68
C ALA A 26 11.12 18.97 1.71
N THR A 27 11.78 18.98 2.87
CA THR A 27 13.03 18.26 3.12
C THR A 27 12.84 16.75 3.25
N ARG A 28 11.59 16.29 3.40
CA ARG A 28 11.19 14.89 3.57
C ARG A 28 10.16 14.50 2.51
N PRO A 29 10.09 13.21 2.13
CA PRO A 29 9.06 12.73 1.23
C PRO A 29 7.66 13.09 1.72
N LYS A 30 6.84 13.63 0.82
CA LYS A 30 5.54 14.24 1.20
C LYS A 30 4.62 13.29 1.97
N GLN A 31 4.71 11.99 1.72
CA GLN A 31 3.89 10.95 2.34
C GLN A 31 4.04 10.92 3.88
N TYR A 32 5.17 11.39 4.40
CA TYR A 32 5.43 11.42 5.83
C TYR A 32 5.22 12.78 6.50
N LEU A 33 4.89 13.82 5.72
CA LEU A 33 4.56 15.11 6.30
C LEU A 33 3.39 14.98 7.27
N SER A 34 3.48 15.66 8.40
CA SER A 34 2.44 15.63 9.42
C SER A 34 1.20 16.38 8.93
N LEU A 35 0.05 15.71 8.99
CA LEU A 35 -1.27 16.28 8.81
C LEU A 35 -2.13 15.85 10.00
N LEU A 36 -2.54 16.81 10.82
CA LEU A 36 -3.33 16.58 12.04
C LEU A 36 -2.68 15.54 12.98
N GLY A 37 -1.35 15.63 13.14
CA GLY A 37 -0.60 14.77 14.05
C GLY A 37 -0.29 13.35 13.52
N ARG A 38 -0.64 13.03 12.27
CA ARG A 38 -0.31 11.75 11.63
C ARG A 38 0.40 11.95 10.28
N PRO A 39 1.22 11.00 9.82
CA PRO A 39 1.78 11.04 8.47
C PRO A 39 0.69 11.21 7.41
N LEU A 40 0.92 12.02 6.37
CA LEU A 40 -0.06 12.28 5.32
C LEU A 40 -0.61 10.97 4.72
N ILE A 41 0.25 9.98 4.50
CA ILE A 41 -0.14 8.67 3.95
C ILE A 41 -1.04 7.87 4.89
N HIS A 42 -0.94 8.07 6.21
CA HIS A 42 -1.80 7.40 7.19
C HIS A 42 -3.28 7.59 6.86
N HIS A 43 -3.67 8.81 6.46
CA HIS A 43 -5.06 9.14 6.15
C HIS A 43 -5.59 8.27 5.00
N ALA A 44 -4.82 8.09 3.93
CA ALA A 44 -5.21 7.21 2.82
C ALA A 44 -5.23 5.73 3.23
N LEU A 45 -4.22 5.27 3.96
CA LEU A 45 -4.12 3.88 4.40
C LEU A 45 -5.23 3.50 5.36
N SER A 46 -5.64 4.41 6.25
CA SER A 46 -6.73 4.18 7.19
C SER A 46 -8.07 3.90 6.49
N VAL A 47 -8.37 4.62 5.41
CA VAL A 47 -9.58 4.39 4.60
C VAL A 47 -9.52 3.02 3.92
N LEU A 48 -8.39 2.69 3.29
CA LEU A 48 -8.23 1.43 2.58
C LEU A 48 -8.25 0.21 3.52
N CYS A 49 -7.59 0.30 4.67
CA CYS A 49 -7.55 -0.80 5.64
C CYS A 49 -8.91 -1.00 6.33
N ALA A 50 -9.69 0.07 6.53
CA ALA A 50 -11.03 -0.02 7.09
C ALA A 50 -12.07 -0.60 6.11
N ALA A 51 -11.79 -0.59 4.80
CA ALA A 51 -12.74 -1.07 3.79
C ALA A 51 -12.95 -2.59 3.90
N PRO A 52 -14.18 -3.09 4.14
CA PRO A 52 -14.43 -4.53 4.24
C PRO A 52 -14.16 -5.29 2.94
N ALA A 53 -14.35 -4.64 1.79
CA ALA A 53 -14.15 -5.23 0.47
C ALA A 53 -12.67 -5.38 0.07
N VAL A 54 -11.74 -4.80 0.83
CA VAL A 54 -10.29 -4.86 0.55
C VAL A 54 -9.65 -5.88 1.50
N ASP A 55 -9.01 -6.90 0.95
CA ASP A 55 -8.40 -8.00 1.71
C ASP A 55 -6.99 -7.66 2.19
N ALA A 56 -6.21 -6.93 1.38
CA ALA A 56 -4.91 -6.38 1.79
C ALA A 56 -4.58 -5.06 1.09
N VAL A 57 -3.74 -4.26 1.76
CA VAL A 57 -3.27 -2.96 1.31
C VAL A 57 -1.74 -3.01 1.24
N PHE A 58 -1.22 -3.04 0.02
CA PHE A 58 0.22 -3.05 -0.25
C PHE A 58 0.72 -1.63 -0.48
N VAL A 59 1.62 -1.16 0.37
CA VAL A 59 2.24 0.16 0.25
C VAL A 59 3.60 0.01 -0.37
N VAL A 60 3.76 0.49 -1.62
CA VAL A 60 5.02 0.38 -2.34
C VAL A 60 5.89 1.59 -2.00
N LEU A 61 6.98 1.33 -1.29
CA LEU A 61 7.96 2.32 -0.80
C LEU A 61 9.23 2.26 -1.65
N SER A 62 10.06 3.32 -1.53
CA SER A 62 11.40 3.28 -2.11
C SER A 62 12.19 2.12 -1.50
N VAL A 63 13.08 1.51 -2.27
CA VAL A 63 14.01 0.49 -1.77
C VAL A 63 14.88 1.01 -0.62
N ASP A 64 15.15 2.33 -0.62
CA ASP A 64 15.97 3.02 0.38
C ASP A 64 15.13 3.77 1.43
N ASP A 65 13.82 3.50 1.53
CA ASP A 65 12.97 4.15 2.51
C ASP A 65 13.28 3.65 3.93
N THR A 66 13.92 4.52 4.71
CA THR A 66 14.26 4.26 6.13
C THR A 66 13.25 4.86 7.10
N GLU A 67 12.36 5.73 6.61
CA GLU A 67 11.46 6.52 7.44
C GLU A 67 10.21 5.76 7.84
N TRP A 68 9.74 4.84 6.97
CA TRP A 68 8.59 3.98 7.25
C TRP A 68 8.66 3.28 8.62
N ALA A 69 9.83 2.75 8.97
CA ALA A 69 10.04 2.00 10.22
C ALA A 69 10.01 2.89 11.48
N THR A 70 10.06 4.22 11.32
CA THR A 70 10.04 5.18 12.45
C THR A 70 8.62 5.51 12.93
N HIS A 71 7.59 5.03 12.23
CA HIS A 71 6.19 5.28 12.52
C HIS A 71 5.49 4.02 13.04
N ASP A 72 4.54 4.20 13.97
CA ASP A 72 3.64 3.13 14.40
C ASP A 72 2.43 3.02 13.46
N TRP A 73 2.31 1.86 12.81
CA TRP A 73 1.23 1.53 11.89
C TRP A 73 0.23 0.52 12.47
N SER A 74 0.42 0.07 13.71
CA SER A 74 -0.35 -1.01 14.33
C SER A 74 -1.87 -0.75 14.33
N ALA A 75 -2.28 0.51 14.48
CA ALA A 75 -3.67 0.94 14.43
C ALA A 75 -4.37 0.70 13.07
N LEU A 76 -3.61 0.49 11.98
CA LEU A 76 -4.14 0.20 10.64
C LEU A 76 -4.44 -1.30 10.44
N GLY A 77 -4.04 -2.15 11.38
CA GLY A 77 -4.38 -3.56 11.40
C GLY A 77 -3.61 -4.42 10.38
N PRO A 78 -3.92 -5.73 10.33
CA PRO A 78 -3.10 -6.73 9.62
C PRO A 78 -3.22 -6.68 8.09
N LYS A 79 -4.14 -5.87 7.55
CA LYS A 79 -4.29 -5.70 6.10
C LYS A 79 -3.12 -4.93 5.49
N LEU A 80 -2.46 -4.07 6.28
CA LEU A 80 -1.39 -3.22 5.79
C LEU A 80 -0.09 -4.00 5.63
N ARG A 81 0.51 -3.95 4.44
CA ARG A 81 1.74 -4.66 4.09
C ARG A 81 2.69 -3.73 3.32
N PRO A 82 3.85 -3.36 3.87
CA PRO A 82 4.84 -2.56 3.14
C PRO A 82 5.60 -3.42 2.12
N LEU A 83 5.90 -2.84 0.96
CA LEU A 83 6.73 -3.43 -0.09
C LEU A 83 7.84 -2.45 -0.48
N PHE A 84 9.10 -2.81 -0.26
CA PHE A 84 10.26 -1.99 -0.59
C PHE A 84 10.76 -2.32 -2.00
N CYS A 85 9.93 -2.05 -3.01
CA CYS A 85 10.19 -2.36 -4.41
C CYS A 85 9.81 -1.22 -5.38
N GLY A 86 9.75 0.01 -4.88
CA GLY A 86 9.48 1.21 -5.66
C GLY A 86 10.53 1.44 -6.75
N GLY A 87 10.07 1.83 -7.94
CA GLY A 87 10.93 2.14 -9.07
C GLY A 87 11.09 3.64 -9.34
N ALA A 88 11.87 3.98 -10.35
CA ALA A 88 12.19 5.36 -10.72
C ALA A 88 10.95 6.20 -11.05
N THR A 89 9.92 5.57 -11.62
CA THR A 89 8.64 6.21 -11.92
C THR A 89 7.49 5.64 -11.09
N ARG A 90 6.36 6.35 -11.10
CA ARG A 90 5.11 5.85 -10.54
C ARG A 90 4.69 4.52 -11.19
N ALA A 91 4.84 4.41 -12.51
CA ALA A 91 4.48 3.19 -13.24
C ALA A 91 5.36 2.01 -12.82
N ASP A 92 6.67 2.23 -12.69
CA ASP A 92 7.61 1.20 -12.21
C ASP A 92 7.28 0.75 -10.80
N SER A 93 6.90 1.67 -9.92
CA SER A 93 6.48 1.33 -8.55
C SER A 93 5.20 0.49 -8.53
N VAL A 94 4.21 0.82 -9.37
CA VAL A 94 3.00 0.01 -9.51
C VAL A 94 3.35 -1.38 -10.03
N LEU A 95 4.16 -1.46 -11.08
CA LEU A 95 4.59 -2.73 -11.67
C LEU A 95 5.39 -3.59 -10.69
N GLY A 96 6.30 -2.98 -9.92
CA GLY A 96 7.06 -3.64 -8.87
C GLY A 96 6.16 -4.21 -7.77
N GLY A 97 5.15 -3.45 -7.34
CA GLY A 97 4.13 -3.92 -6.40
C GLY A 97 3.34 -5.11 -6.96
N LEU A 98 2.82 -5.00 -8.18
CA LEU A 98 2.07 -6.08 -8.84
C LEU A 98 2.90 -7.37 -8.98
N ARG A 99 4.18 -7.25 -9.34
CA ARG A 99 5.10 -8.39 -9.41
C ARG A 99 5.33 -9.02 -8.04
N ALA A 100 5.50 -8.22 -7.00
CA ALA A 100 5.74 -8.70 -5.64
C ALA A 100 4.54 -9.49 -5.08
N ILE A 101 3.32 -9.14 -5.48
CA ILE A 101 2.08 -9.79 -5.01
C ILE A 101 1.52 -10.82 -5.98
N ALA A 102 2.24 -11.17 -7.06
CA ALA A 102 1.73 -12.05 -8.10
C ALA A 102 1.32 -13.44 -7.59
N GLY A 103 1.95 -13.92 -6.51
CA GLY A 103 1.58 -15.17 -5.84
C GLY A 103 0.42 -15.05 -4.84
N GLU A 104 -0.02 -13.83 -4.54
CA GLU A 104 -1.14 -13.58 -3.63
C GLU A 104 -2.48 -13.53 -4.34
N ALA A 105 -2.54 -13.02 -5.58
CA ALA A 105 -3.76 -12.93 -6.37
C ALA A 105 -4.03 -14.24 -7.12
N ALA A 106 -5.27 -14.73 -7.06
CA ALA A 106 -5.73 -15.84 -7.86
C ALA A 106 -6.19 -15.35 -9.24
N ALA A 107 -6.40 -16.29 -10.16
CA ALA A 107 -7.15 -15.98 -11.37
C ALA A 107 -8.48 -15.34 -10.97
N GLY A 108 -9.37 -16.00 -10.22
CA GLY A 108 -10.71 -15.49 -9.89
C GLY A 108 -10.86 -14.14 -9.17
N ASP A 109 -9.81 -13.38 -8.90
CA ASP A 109 -9.80 -12.08 -8.21
C ASP A 109 -9.94 -10.90 -9.21
N TRP A 110 -11.04 -10.85 -9.99
CA TRP A 110 -11.39 -9.74 -10.90
C TRP A 110 -12.90 -9.43 -10.96
#